data_AF-A0A8J8BV76-F1
#
_entry.id   AF-A0A8J8BV76-F1
#
_cell.length_a   1.000
_cell.length_b   1.000
_cell.length_c   1.000
_cell.angle_alpha   90.00
_cell.angle_beta   90.00
_cell.angle_gamma   90.00
#
_symmetry.space_group_name_H-M   'P 1'
#
loop_
_entity.id
_entity.type
_entity.pdbx_description
1 polymer ?
#
loop_
_entity_poly.entity_id
_entity_poly.type
_entity_poly.pdbx_seq_one_letter_code
_entity_poly.pdbx_strand_id
1 'polypeptide(L)'
;MKVRMKLRVLYIGMVVLLLFPHLIAQSTETTTIIIYIDTTGSALWIVETRLVLTTREDEELFDEFQKDETLKEGKLSDFKERMNLLLEKIKYSKQRSMNMTDFDIFMGKETTVTKTYGVIQLRFLWEGFAVKKDDTIIMGDVFEGGYYLSRNEILIVELPDNYHVETVSPSPDQQKRSTLIWEGPMNFVSGEPAVTIEKDVVQQSEKEEEILEQEKEEEILEQEKEEEILEPENGKAVLIASGLGLLLIPALIIAVTRKKKQKEEPQKLYLDDKNLVIETIRNHGGSIAQKELPGLTGFSKAKISILLNELKEEGLIRKTFRGRENLITLNEGNLGEIG
;
A
#
# COMPACT_ATOMS: atom_id res chain seq x y z
N MET A 1 -22.18 15.91 46.31
CA MET A 1 -22.11 16.82 45.15
C MET A 1 -21.83 15.97 43.91
N LYS A 2 -22.87 15.70 43.10
CA LYS A 2 -22.78 14.80 41.93
C LYS A 2 -22.00 15.52 40.82
N VAL A 3 -20.77 15.07 40.55
CA VAL A 3 -20.02 15.50 39.37
C VAL A 3 -20.69 14.88 38.15
N ARG A 4 -21.46 15.70 37.41
CA ARG A 4 -21.96 15.32 36.09
C ARG A 4 -20.77 15.29 35.13
N MET A 5 -20.18 14.12 34.96
CA MET A 5 -19.24 13.84 33.88
C MET A 5 -20.00 13.96 32.57
N LYS A 6 -19.82 15.08 31.86
CA LYS A 6 -20.37 15.27 30.52
C LYS A 6 -19.61 14.30 29.60
N LEU A 7 -20.23 13.16 29.30
CA LEU A 7 -19.80 12.23 28.26
C LEU A 7 -19.90 13.00 26.92
N ARG A 8 -18.78 13.58 26.48
CA ARG A 8 -18.62 14.10 25.14
C ARG A 8 -18.13 12.94 24.29
N VAL A 9 -19.06 12.21 23.68
CA VAL A 9 -18.75 11.30 22.58
C VAL A 9 -18.04 12.14 21.53
N LEU A 10 -16.76 11.86 21.31
CA LEU A 10 -15.98 12.53 20.28
C LEU A 10 -16.47 11.94 18.96
N TYR A 11 -17.31 12.68 18.25
CA TYR A 11 -17.52 12.43 16.83
C TYR A 11 -16.19 12.68 16.14
N ILE A 12 -15.35 11.65 16.03
CA ILE A 12 -14.48 11.46 14.86
C ILE A 12 -15.39 10.90 13.76
N GLY A 13 -16.54 11.54 13.53
CA GLY A 13 -17.08 11.51 12.19
C GLY A 13 -16.00 12.20 11.39
N MET A 14 -15.27 11.44 10.59
CA MET A 14 -14.49 12.03 9.53
C MET A 14 -15.53 12.70 8.65
N VAL A 15 -15.83 13.96 8.94
CA VAL A 15 -16.60 14.84 8.06
C VAL A 15 -15.63 15.09 6.91
N VAL A 16 -15.55 14.09 6.03
CA VAL A 16 -14.82 14.12 4.77
C VAL A 16 -15.46 15.24 3.97
N LEU A 17 -14.64 16.25 3.70
CA LEU A 17 -14.85 17.27 2.68
C LEU A 17 -16.29 17.83 2.54
N LEU A 18 -16.65 18.77 3.41
CA LEU A 18 -17.75 19.71 3.13
C LEU A 18 -17.40 20.69 1.98
N LEU A 19 -17.21 20.21 0.75
CA LEU A 19 -17.18 21.04 -0.48
C LEU A 19 -17.76 20.37 -1.74
N PHE A 20 -18.43 19.21 -1.67
CA PHE A 20 -19.07 18.60 -2.86
C PHE A 20 -20.59 18.50 -2.78
N PRO A 21 -21.37 19.52 -2.36
CA PRO A 21 -22.81 19.37 -2.21
C PRO A 21 -23.52 18.99 -3.53
N HIS A 22 -22.95 19.32 -4.69
CA HIS A 22 -23.54 18.96 -5.99
C HIS A 22 -23.20 17.54 -6.45
N LEU A 23 -21.94 17.09 -6.28
CA LEU A 23 -21.52 15.73 -6.63
C LEU A 23 -22.02 14.67 -5.63
N ILE A 24 -22.13 15.03 -4.33
CA ILE A 24 -22.53 14.12 -3.25
C ILE A 24 -24.04 13.86 -3.25
N ALA A 25 -24.86 14.79 -3.74
CA ALA A 25 -26.32 14.66 -3.62
C ALA A 25 -26.91 13.42 -4.32
N GLN A 26 -26.18 12.82 -5.28
CA GLN A 26 -26.63 11.65 -6.04
C GLN A 26 -25.63 10.48 -6.09
N SER A 27 -24.39 10.63 -5.62
CA SER A 27 -23.38 9.56 -5.67
C SER A 27 -23.35 8.72 -4.38
N THR A 28 -23.18 7.40 -4.53
CA THR A 28 -22.86 6.54 -3.39
C THR A 28 -21.37 6.69 -3.08
N GLU A 29 -21.06 7.24 -1.91
CA GLU A 29 -19.70 7.33 -1.38
C GLU A 29 -19.37 6.08 -0.55
N THR A 30 -18.15 5.57 -0.71
CA THR A 30 -17.58 4.54 0.16
C THR A 30 -16.18 4.95 0.55
N THR A 31 -15.85 4.78 1.82
CA THR A 31 -14.55 5.15 2.35
C THR A 31 -13.88 3.94 2.98
N THR A 32 -12.64 3.66 2.58
CA THR A 32 -11.83 2.60 3.15
C THR A 32 -10.65 3.22 3.87
N ILE A 33 -10.54 2.92 5.15
CA ILE A 33 -9.43 3.33 6.01
C ILE A 33 -8.53 2.11 6.15
N ILE A 34 -7.28 2.21 5.69
CA ILE A 34 -6.30 1.14 5.74
C ILE A 34 -5.15 1.58 6.64
N ILE A 35 -4.82 0.74 7.62
CA ILE A 35 -3.73 0.98 8.57
C ILE A 35 -2.72 -0.17 8.42
N TYR A 36 -1.58 0.13 7.81
CA TYR A 36 -0.46 -0.81 7.72
C TYR A 36 0.47 -0.61 8.92
N ILE A 37 0.47 -1.54 9.87
CA ILE A 37 1.38 -1.51 11.02
C ILE A 37 2.70 -2.16 10.63
N ASP A 38 3.82 -1.51 10.94
CA ASP A 38 5.15 -2.08 10.75
C ASP A 38 5.72 -2.73 12.02
N THR A 39 6.86 -3.41 11.88
CA THR A 39 7.53 -4.11 12.98
C THR A 39 8.14 -3.18 14.05
N THR A 40 8.10 -1.86 13.84
CA THR A 40 8.52 -0.84 14.82
C THR A 40 7.35 -0.32 15.65
N GLY A 41 6.11 -0.62 15.24
CA GLY A 41 4.90 -0.02 15.77
C GLY A 41 4.59 1.34 15.13
N SER A 42 5.21 1.71 14.02
CA SER A 42 4.75 2.84 13.22
C SER A 42 3.68 2.35 12.24
N ALA A 43 2.87 3.25 11.70
CA ALA A 43 1.86 2.86 10.72
C ALA A 43 1.73 3.83 9.56
N LEU A 44 1.54 3.29 8.34
CA LEU A 44 1.02 4.06 7.22
C LEU A 44 -0.50 4.04 7.29
N TRP A 45 -1.08 5.21 7.26
CA TRP A 45 -2.51 5.40 7.14
C TRP A 45 -2.85 5.77 5.71
N ILE A 46 -3.85 5.09 5.14
CA ILE A 46 -4.45 5.42 3.86
C ILE A 46 -5.95 5.58 4.10
N VAL A 47 -6.47 6.72 3.70
CA VAL A 47 -7.90 7.01 3.70
C VAL A 47 -8.33 7.20 2.26
N GLU A 48 -8.96 6.18 1.69
CA GLU A 48 -9.45 6.19 0.33
C GLU A 48 -10.96 6.43 0.33
N THR A 49 -11.41 7.38 -0.47
CA THR A 49 -12.82 7.67 -0.70
C THR A 49 -13.13 7.49 -2.17
N ARG A 50 -14.11 6.64 -2.47
CA ARG A 50 -14.61 6.38 -3.82
C ARG A 50 -15.99 6.99 -3.97
N LEU A 51 -16.13 7.84 -4.99
CA LEU A 51 -17.37 8.50 -5.39
C LEU A 51 -17.82 7.91 -6.74
N VAL A 52 -19.02 7.33 -6.81
CA VAL A 52 -19.55 6.87 -8.12
C VAL A 52 -19.89 8.08 -8.97
N LEU A 53 -19.26 8.21 -10.14
CA LEU A 53 -19.53 9.26 -11.12
C LEU A 53 -20.60 8.73 -12.07
N THR A 54 -21.84 9.17 -11.86
CA THR A 54 -23.02 8.58 -12.52
C THR A 54 -23.35 9.26 -13.84
N THR A 55 -23.01 10.54 -13.95
CA THR A 55 -23.30 11.35 -15.12
C THR A 55 -22.01 11.86 -15.75
N ARG A 56 -22.09 12.23 -17.03
CA ARG A 56 -21.00 12.91 -17.72
C ARG A 56 -20.60 14.22 -17.04
N GLU A 57 -21.57 14.94 -16.47
CA GLU A 57 -21.32 16.16 -15.70
C GLU A 57 -20.51 15.87 -14.42
N ASP A 58 -20.81 14.77 -13.71
CA ASP A 58 -20.03 14.34 -12.55
C ASP A 58 -18.57 14.06 -12.93
N GLU A 59 -18.35 13.40 -14.08
CA GLU A 59 -17.00 13.11 -14.58
C GLU A 59 -16.24 14.38 -14.98
N GLU A 60 -16.89 15.32 -15.66
CA GLU A 60 -16.29 16.59 -16.08
C GLU A 60 -15.92 17.46 -14.86
N LEU A 61 -16.80 17.54 -13.85
CA LEU A 61 -16.53 18.23 -12.59
C LEU A 61 -15.36 17.60 -11.83
N PHE A 62 -15.31 16.26 -11.76
CA PHE A 62 -14.21 15.57 -11.09
C PHE A 62 -12.87 15.77 -11.83
N ASP A 63 -12.90 15.82 -13.17
CA ASP A 63 -11.72 16.13 -13.99
C ASP A 63 -11.16 17.52 -13.76
N GLU A 64 -12.00 18.49 -13.38
CA GLU A 64 -11.57 19.83 -12.97
C GLU A 64 -10.94 19.78 -11.58
N PHE A 65 -11.59 19.12 -10.62
CA PHE A 65 -11.05 18.98 -9.25
C PHE A 65 -9.71 18.26 -9.21
N GLN A 66 -9.53 17.22 -10.02
CA GLN A 66 -8.26 16.51 -10.12
C GLN A 66 -7.12 17.41 -10.60
N LYS A 67 -7.40 18.47 -11.37
CA LYS A 67 -6.38 19.36 -11.93
C LYS A 67 -6.12 20.62 -11.08
N ASP A 68 -6.97 20.89 -10.10
CA ASP A 68 -6.84 22.05 -9.23
C ASP A 68 -5.85 21.77 -8.08
N GLU A 69 -4.60 22.18 -8.28
CA GLU A 69 -3.54 22.02 -7.28
C GLU A 69 -3.80 22.84 -6.01
N THR A 70 -4.39 24.03 -6.12
CA THR A 70 -4.71 24.86 -4.95
C THR A 70 -5.78 24.20 -4.09
N LEU A 71 -6.77 23.58 -4.72
CA LEU A 71 -7.77 22.77 -4.02
C LEU A 71 -7.12 21.60 -3.28
N LYS A 72 -6.24 20.82 -3.95
CA LYS A 72 -5.53 19.69 -3.32
C LYS A 72 -4.71 20.12 -2.12
N GLU A 73 -3.91 21.19 -2.26
CA GLU A 73 -3.10 21.74 -1.17
C GLU A 73 -3.98 22.16 0.02
N GLY A 74 -5.08 22.86 -0.23
CA GLY A 74 -6.04 23.24 0.81
C GLY A 74 -6.63 22.02 1.52
N LYS A 75 -7.04 20.99 0.78
CA LYS A 75 -7.59 19.76 1.36
C LYS A 75 -6.58 18.97 2.18
N LEU A 76 -5.33 18.90 1.72
CA LEU A 76 -4.25 18.27 2.44
C LEU A 76 -3.93 19.02 3.73
N SER A 77 -3.90 20.36 3.68
CA SER A 77 -3.69 21.22 4.85
C SER A 77 -4.78 21.00 5.90
N ASP A 78 -6.04 21.06 5.48
CA ASP A 78 -7.20 20.82 6.35
C ASP A 78 -7.13 19.46 7.04
N PHE A 79 -6.74 18.41 6.29
CA PHE A 79 -6.58 17.07 6.83
C PHE A 79 -5.44 16.99 7.83
N LYS A 80 -4.27 17.55 7.49
CA LYS A 80 -3.10 17.61 8.37
C LYS A 80 -3.42 18.33 9.69
N GLU A 81 -4.15 19.44 9.65
CA GLU A 81 -4.59 20.15 10.85
C GLU A 81 -5.48 19.29 11.74
N ARG A 82 -6.49 18.61 11.17
CA ARG A 82 -7.36 17.69 11.92
C ARG A 82 -6.58 16.57 12.58
N MET A 83 -5.65 15.94 11.85
CA MET A 83 -4.83 14.85 12.39
C MET A 83 -3.87 15.32 13.48
N ASN A 84 -3.28 16.50 13.33
CA ASN A 84 -2.43 17.09 14.37
C ASN A 84 -3.22 17.42 15.65
N LEU A 85 -4.48 17.87 15.54
CA LEU A 85 -5.33 18.07 16.71
C LEU A 85 -5.62 16.76 17.46
N LEU A 86 -5.83 15.66 16.72
CA LEU A 86 -5.95 14.33 17.32
C LEU A 86 -4.65 13.92 18.02
N LEU A 87 -3.51 14.11 17.35
CA LEU A 87 -2.20 13.78 17.90
C LEU A 87 -1.92 14.54 19.20
N GLU A 88 -2.17 15.85 19.24
CA GLU A 88 -1.96 16.66 20.45
C GLU A 88 -2.83 16.16 21.61
N LYS A 89 -4.10 15.82 21.35
CA LYS A 89 -5.00 15.25 22.36
C LYS A 89 -4.45 13.94 22.96
N ILE A 90 -3.87 13.08 22.13
CA ILE A 90 -3.30 11.77 22.55
C ILE A 90 -1.95 11.97 23.28
N LYS A 91 -1.11 12.90 22.83
CA LYS A 91 0.18 13.23 23.49
C LYS A 91 0.00 13.66 24.95
N TYR A 92 -1.08 14.39 25.26
CA TYR A 92 -1.36 14.76 26.65
C TYR A 92 -1.67 13.56 27.56
N SER A 93 -2.08 12.41 27.02
CA SER A 93 -2.38 11.20 27.80
C SER A 93 -1.28 10.13 27.77
N LYS A 94 -0.33 10.17 26.81
CA LYS A 94 0.65 9.10 26.58
C LYS A 94 2.10 9.59 26.62
N GLN A 95 2.97 8.87 27.34
CA GLN A 95 4.38 9.21 27.55
C GLN A 95 5.33 8.75 26.41
N ARG A 96 4.88 8.71 25.15
CA ARG A 96 5.73 8.32 24.01
C ARG A 96 5.81 9.43 22.96
N SER A 97 6.97 9.53 22.31
CA SER A 97 7.15 10.43 21.17
C SER A 97 6.36 9.90 19.99
N MET A 98 5.45 10.72 19.46
CA MET A 98 4.62 10.42 18.31
C MET A 98 4.67 11.59 17.34
N ASN A 99 4.76 11.27 16.05
CA ASN A 99 4.88 12.25 15.00
C ASN A 99 4.14 11.78 13.76
N MET A 100 3.62 12.72 12.97
CA MET A 100 2.97 12.43 11.69
C MET A 100 3.72 13.15 10.57
N THR A 101 4.13 12.42 9.55
CA THR A 101 4.92 12.91 8.41
C THR A 101 4.35 12.41 7.09
N ASP A 102 4.97 12.83 5.99
CA ASP A 102 4.71 12.29 4.64
C ASP A 102 3.24 12.35 4.23
N PHE A 103 2.57 13.43 4.62
CA PHE A 103 1.21 13.74 4.20
C PHE A 103 1.17 13.97 2.70
N ASP A 104 0.26 13.27 2.02
CA ASP A 104 0.06 13.40 0.59
C ASP A 104 -1.40 13.13 0.21
N ILE A 105 -1.82 13.67 -0.93
CA ILE A 105 -3.17 13.54 -1.46
C ILE A 105 -3.12 13.15 -2.94
N PHE A 106 -3.83 12.06 -3.25
CA PHE A 106 -4.15 11.67 -4.61
C PHE A 106 -5.60 11.97 -4.93
N MET A 107 -5.83 12.49 -6.12
CA MET A 107 -7.13 12.48 -6.77
C MET A 107 -6.98 11.87 -8.16
N GLY A 108 -7.86 10.94 -8.51
CA GLY A 108 -7.85 10.24 -9.79
C GLY A 108 -9.20 9.64 -10.14
N LYS A 109 -9.36 9.19 -11.38
CA LYS A 109 -10.55 8.42 -11.79
C LYS A 109 -10.15 6.97 -12.01
N GLU A 110 -11.02 6.06 -11.62
CA GLU A 110 -10.89 4.63 -11.86
C GLU A 110 -12.15 4.12 -12.54
N THR A 111 -11.99 3.48 -13.71
CA THR A 111 -13.13 2.95 -14.47
C THR A 111 -13.10 1.43 -14.42
N THR A 112 -14.17 0.88 -13.89
CA THR A 112 -14.49 -0.56 -13.97
C THR A 112 -15.33 -0.84 -15.21
N VAL A 113 -15.60 -2.11 -15.51
CA VAL A 113 -16.46 -2.52 -16.64
C VAL A 113 -17.84 -1.84 -16.61
N THR A 114 -18.36 -1.54 -15.42
CA THR A 114 -19.73 -1.03 -15.24
C THR A 114 -19.85 0.38 -14.70
N LYS A 115 -18.80 0.92 -14.09
CA LYS A 115 -18.86 2.18 -13.31
C LYS A 115 -17.55 2.95 -13.38
N THR A 116 -17.66 4.27 -13.44
CA THR A 116 -16.54 5.19 -13.20
C THR A 116 -16.59 5.70 -11.76
N TYR A 117 -15.44 5.73 -11.11
CA TYR A 117 -15.25 6.22 -9.76
C TYR A 117 -14.29 7.40 -9.75
N GLY A 118 -14.62 8.45 -9.03
CA GLY A 118 -13.66 9.42 -8.53
C GLY A 118 -13.02 8.85 -7.27
N VAL A 119 -11.69 8.79 -7.23
CA VAL A 119 -10.89 8.25 -6.13
C VAL A 119 -10.12 9.40 -5.49
N ILE A 120 -10.31 9.60 -4.19
CA ILE A 120 -9.56 10.55 -3.38
C ILE A 120 -8.85 9.74 -2.31
N GLN A 121 -7.51 9.76 -2.30
CA GLN A 121 -6.72 9.00 -1.35
C GLN A 121 -5.81 9.94 -0.57
N LEU A 122 -5.96 9.97 0.75
CA LEU A 122 -5.08 10.69 1.66
C LEU A 122 -4.16 9.69 2.34
N ARG A 123 -2.86 9.97 2.36
CA ARG A 123 -1.86 9.13 3.02
C ARG A 123 -0.99 9.93 3.97
N PHE A 124 -0.56 9.31 5.05
CA PHE A 124 0.43 9.86 5.97
C PHE A 124 1.08 8.76 6.81
N LEU A 125 2.32 8.99 7.23
CA LEU A 125 3.03 8.12 8.16
C LEU A 125 2.78 8.59 9.59
N TRP A 126 2.45 7.67 10.49
CA TRP A 126 2.35 7.91 11.92
C TRP A 126 3.44 7.12 12.65
N GLU A 127 4.50 7.82 13.06
CA GLU A 127 5.59 7.27 13.86
C GLU A 127 5.16 7.09 15.31
N GLY A 128 5.45 5.93 15.89
CA GLY A 128 4.95 5.59 17.21
C GLY A 128 3.43 5.56 17.20
N PHE A 129 2.84 4.76 16.32
CA PHE A 129 1.39 4.58 16.23
C PHE A 129 0.87 3.48 17.18
N ALA A 130 1.57 2.36 17.26
CA ALA A 130 1.36 1.26 18.19
C ALA A 130 2.54 1.16 19.17
N VAL A 131 2.28 0.63 20.36
CA VAL A 131 3.30 0.43 21.39
C VAL A 131 4.03 -0.87 21.11
N LYS A 132 5.32 -0.79 20.81
CA LYS A 132 6.18 -1.96 20.70
C LYS A 132 6.84 -2.27 22.06
N LYS A 133 6.73 -3.52 22.50
CA LYS A 133 7.43 -4.08 23.67
C LYS A 133 8.02 -5.42 23.28
N ASP A 134 9.35 -5.49 23.18
CA ASP A 134 10.06 -6.70 22.76
C ASP A 134 9.53 -7.26 21.43
N ASP A 135 8.94 -8.46 21.46
CA ASP A 135 8.34 -9.17 20.32
C ASP A 135 6.81 -8.98 20.23
N THR A 136 6.25 -8.04 20.99
CA THR A 136 4.81 -7.71 21.01
C THR A 136 4.55 -6.29 20.51
N ILE A 137 3.51 -6.11 19.70
CA ILE A 137 3.01 -4.79 19.26
C ILE A 137 1.56 -4.64 19.70
N ILE A 138 1.24 -3.51 20.32
CA ILE A 138 -0.07 -3.22 20.93
C ILE A 138 -0.64 -1.93 20.31
N MET A 139 -1.74 -2.06 19.58
CA MET A 139 -2.57 -0.98 19.05
C MET A 139 -3.81 -0.80 19.94
N GLY A 140 -4.23 0.45 20.16
CA GLY A 140 -5.53 0.76 20.79
C GLY A 140 -5.54 2.10 21.51
N ASP A 141 -4.40 2.48 22.09
CA ASP A 141 -4.25 3.71 22.88
C ASP A 141 -4.51 5.00 22.07
N VAL A 142 -4.20 4.99 20.77
CA VAL A 142 -4.51 6.06 19.81
C VAL A 142 -6.00 6.26 19.56
N PHE A 143 -6.83 5.27 19.87
CA PHE A 143 -8.29 5.33 19.77
C PHE A 143 -8.98 5.68 21.10
N GLU A 144 -8.22 6.18 22.10
CA GLU A 144 -8.80 6.70 23.32
C GLU A 144 -9.77 7.88 23.06
N GLY A 145 -10.98 7.77 23.59
CA GLY A 145 -12.11 8.65 23.27
C GLY A 145 -13.14 8.01 22.34
N GLY A 146 -12.85 6.83 21.79
CA GLY A 146 -13.73 6.05 20.94
C GLY A 146 -13.70 6.53 19.49
N TYR A 147 -14.16 5.67 18.60
CA TYR A 147 -14.26 5.92 17.17
C TYR A 147 -15.57 5.36 16.64
N TYR A 148 -16.26 6.11 15.78
CA TYR A 148 -17.48 5.63 15.14
C TYR A 148 -17.19 5.39 13.66
N LEU A 149 -17.24 4.12 13.26
CA LEU A 149 -17.14 3.70 11.87
C LEU A 149 -18.54 3.77 11.25
N SER A 150 -18.71 4.58 10.22
CA SER A 150 -20.00 4.85 9.58
C SER A 150 -20.42 3.73 8.63
N ARG A 151 -21.70 3.66 8.24
CA ARG A 151 -22.27 2.58 7.40
C ARG A 151 -21.54 2.34 6.06
N ASN A 152 -20.91 3.37 5.51
CA ASN A 152 -20.18 3.29 4.24
C ASN A 152 -18.66 3.33 4.44
N GLU A 153 -18.20 3.08 5.66
CA GLU A 153 -16.79 3.03 6.01
C GLU A 153 -16.36 1.59 6.31
N ILE A 154 -15.18 1.24 5.82
CA ILE A 154 -14.51 -0.03 6.12
C ILE A 154 -13.17 0.31 6.76
N LEU A 155 -12.87 -0.32 7.89
CA LEU A 155 -11.56 -0.25 8.52
C LEU A 155 -10.81 -1.54 8.27
N ILE A 156 -9.64 -1.43 7.65
CA ILE A 156 -8.72 -2.52 7.40
C ILE A 156 -7.44 -2.26 8.19
N VAL A 157 -7.02 -3.23 8.99
CA VAL A 157 -5.73 -3.21 9.68
C VAL A 157 -4.89 -4.34 9.12
N GLU A 158 -3.76 -3.95 8.52
CA GLU A 158 -2.76 -4.86 7.97
C GLU A 158 -1.60 -4.98 8.94
N LEU A 159 -1.27 -6.22 9.30
CA LEU A 159 -0.29 -6.61 10.30
C LEU A 159 1.02 -7.06 9.61
N PRO A 160 2.18 -6.93 10.28
CA PRO A 160 3.42 -7.44 9.73
C PRO A 160 3.40 -8.97 9.56
N ASP A 161 3.93 -9.48 8.44
CA ASP A 161 3.88 -10.89 8.05
C ASP A 161 4.36 -11.92 9.08
N ASN A 162 5.29 -11.52 9.96
CA ASN A 162 5.92 -12.40 10.94
C ASN A 162 5.33 -12.25 12.35
N TYR A 163 4.06 -11.86 12.42
CA TYR A 163 3.29 -11.74 13.65
C TYR A 163 1.94 -12.43 13.49
N HIS A 164 1.42 -12.95 14.59
CA HIS A 164 0.05 -13.43 14.71
C HIS A 164 -0.73 -12.58 15.71
N VAL A 165 -2.05 -12.61 15.58
CA VAL A 165 -2.96 -11.93 16.51
C VAL A 165 -3.07 -12.74 17.79
N GLU A 166 -2.65 -12.15 18.90
CA GLU A 166 -2.83 -12.72 20.25
C GLU A 166 -4.20 -12.30 20.80
N THR A 167 -4.55 -11.02 20.69
CA THR A 167 -5.88 -10.52 21.09
C THR A 167 -6.40 -9.46 20.13
N VAL A 168 -7.70 -9.46 19.88
CA VAL A 168 -8.40 -8.41 19.14
C VAL A 168 -9.75 -8.08 19.79
N SER A 169 -10.05 -6.80 19.97
CA SER A 169 -11.34 -6.31 20.46
C SER A 169 -11.73 -4.99 19.79
N PRO A 170 -12.98 -4.82 19.34
CA PRO A 170 -14.01 -5.85 19.22
C PRO A 170 -13.64 -6.87 18.13
N SER A 171 -14.30 -8.02 18.10
CA SER A 171 -14.06 -9.01 17.05
C SER A 171 -14.28 -8.39 15.66
N PRO A 172 -13.36 -8.59 14.70
CA PRO A 172 -13.52 -8.12 13.33
C PRO A 172 -14.60 -8.91 12.59
N ASP A 173 -15.20 -8.30 11.58
CA ASP A 173 -16.14 -8.96 10.67
C ASP A 173 -15.43 -10.00 9.81
N GLN A 174 -14.18 -9.71 9.42
CA GLN A 174 -13.31 -10.67 8.72
C GLN A 174 -11.90 -10.65 9.31
N GLN A 175 -11.31 -11.82 9.48
CA GLN A 175 -9.94 -11.99 9.92
C GLN A 175 -9.22 -13.00 9.02
N LYS A 176 -8.14 -12.55 8.40
CA LYS A 176 -7.15 -13.39 7.71
C LYS A 176 -5.87 -13.46 8.55
N ARG A 177 -4.83 -14.14 8.06
CA ARG A 177 -3.55 -14.30 8.78
C ARG A 177 -2.97 -12.96 9.26
N SER A 178 -2.90 -11.97 8.37
CA SER A 178 -2.29 -10.65 8.62
C SER A 178 -3.26 -9.48 8.45
N THR A 179 -4.56 -9.74 8.28
CA THR A 179 -5.54 -8.68 7.94
C THR A 179 -6.76 -8.77 8.85
N LEU A 180 -7.15 -7.65 9.42
CA LEU A 180 -8.37 -7.49 10.23
C LEU A 180 -9.29 -6.47 9.57
N ILE A 181 -10.56 -6.80 9.41
CA ILE A 181 -11.53 -5.97 8.70
C ILE A 181 -12.76 -5.75 9.58
N TRP A 182 -13.14 -4.50 9.76
CA TRP A 182 -14.42 -4.08 10.34
C TRP A 182 -15.22 -3.31 9.30
N GLU A 183 -16.49 -3.64 9.15
CA GLU A 183 -17.45 -2.98 8.28
C GLU A 183 -18.42 -2.16 9.14
N GLY A 184 -18.62 -0.89 8.79
CA GLY A 184 -19.57 -0.08 9.52
C GLY A 184 -21.03 -0.42 9.21
N PRO A 185 -21.99 0.05 10.02
CA PRO A 185 -21.78 0.98 11.12
C PRO A 185 -21.35 0.27 12.41
N MET A 186 -20.26 0.74 13.02
CA MET A 186 -19.72 0.19 14.26
C MET A 186 -19.29 1.31 15.21
N ASN A 187 -19.56 1.14 16.50
CA ASN A 187 -19.10 2.08 17.53
C ASN A 187 -18.01 1.43 18.37
N PHE A 188 -16.77 1.83 18.13
CA PHE A 188 -15.63 1.44 18.94
C PHE A 188 -15.63 2.25 20.24
N VAL A 189 -15.62 1.56 21.37
CA VAL A 189 -15.49 2.25 22.65
C VAL A 189 -14.08 2.82 22.81
N SER A 190 -13.86 3.58 23.88
CA SER A 190 -12.56 4.21 24.12
C SER A 190 -11.43 3.18 24.17
N GLY A 191 -10.44 3.32 23.28
CA GLY A 191 -9.30 2.42 23.18
C GLY A 191 -9.49 1.28 22.17
N GLU A 192 -10.66 1.20 21.53
CA GLU A 192 -10.93 0.24 20.46
C GLU A 192 -10.83 0.90 19.06
N PRO A 193 -10.45 0.15 18.01
CA PRO A 193 -10.03 -1.26 18.05
C PRO A 193 -8.70 -1.44 18.79
N ALA A 194 -8.66 -2.46 19.64
CA ALA A 194 -7.51 -2.88 20.42
C ALA A 194 -6.96 -4.18 19.83
N VAL A 195 -5.71 -4.16 19.40
CA VAL A 195 -5.05 -5.31 18.78
C VAL A 195 -3.71 -5.53 19.45
N THR A 196 -3.48 -6.76 19.93
CA THR A 196 -2.17 -7.21 20.38
C THR A 196 -1.70 -8.28 19.42
N ILE A 197 -0.52 -8.07 18.84
CA ILE A 197 0.13 -9.05 17.98
C ILE A 197 1.46 -9.47 18.59
N GLU A 198 1.80 -10.73 18.43
CA GLU A 198 3.06 -11.31 18.89
C GLU A 198 3.82 -11.90 17.71
N LYS A 199 5.13 -11.76 17.73
CA LYS A 199 5.99 -12.25 16.67
C LYS A 199 5.94 -13.78 16.60
N ASP A 200 5.84 -14.32 15.41
CA ASP A 200 5.88 -15.76 15.19
C ASP A 200 7.23 -16.33 15.67
N VAL A 201 7.16 -17.34 16.53
CA VAL A 201 8.33 -18.14 16.89
C VAL A 201 8.64 -19.01 15.68
N VAL A 202 9.80 -18.78 15.04
CA VAL A 202 10.29 -19.63 13.95
C VAL A 202 10.49 -21.05 14.50
N GLN A 203 9.47 -21.89 14.41
CA GLN A 203 9.62 -23.33 14.61
C GLN A 203 10.28 -23.89 13.35
N GLN A 204 11.18 -24.85 13.52
CA GLN A 204 12.02 -25.43 12.47
C GLN A 204 11.25 -26.08 11.29
N SER A 205 9.92 -26.08 11.31
CA SER A 205 9.04 -26.67 10.29
C SER A 205 9.12 -25.99 8.93
N GLU A 206 9.22 -24.65 8.87
CA GLU A 206 9.36 -23.94 7.58
C GLU A 206 10.71 -24.24 6.91
N LYS A 207 11.73 -24.58 7.70
CA LYS A 207 13.04 -24.97 7.19
C LYS A 207 13.04 -26.40 6.64
N GLU A 208 12.23 -27.29 7.20
CA GLU A 208 12.05 -28.65 6.67
C GLU A 208 11.21 -28.65 5.38
N GLU A 209 10.19 -27.80 5.26
CA GLU A 209 9.44 -27.63 4.00
C GLU A 209 10.29 -27.01 2.88
N GLU A 210 11.10 -25.99 3.18
CA GLU A 210 11.98 -25.35 2.20
C GLU A 210 13.11 -26.30 1.73
N ILE A 211 13.61 -27.19 2.61
CA ILE A 211 14.57 -28.24 2.25
C ILE A 211 13.89 -29.32 1.40
N LEU A 212 12.66 -29.73 1.74
CA LEU A 212 11.94 -30.78 1.00
C LEU A 212 11.50 -30.32 -0.40
N GLU A 213 11.20 -29.04 -0.59
CA GLU A 213 10.93 -28.46 -1.92
C GLU A 213 12.20 -28.34 -2.76
N GLN A 214 13.33 -27.97 -2.16
CA GLN A 214 14.63 -27.93 -2.84
C GLN A 214 15.10 -29.33 -3.27
N GLU A 215 14.95 -30.34 -2.41
CA GLU A 215 15.29 -31.73 -2.75
C GLU A 215 14.43 -32.26 -3.91
N LYS A 216 13.15 -31.86 -3.99
CA LYS A 216 12.26 -32.23 -5.11
C LYS A 216 12.61 -31.52 -6.42
N GLU A 217 12.98 -30.24 -6.37
CA GLU A 217 13.42 -29.51 -7.56
C GLU A 217 14.74 -30.07 -8.11
N GLU A 218 15.69 -30.47 -7.24
CA GLU A 218 16.92 -31.12 -7.66
C GLU A 218 16.67 -32.49 -8.31
N GLU A 219 15.74 -33.29 -7.77
CA GLU A 219 15.38 -34.60 -8.33
C GLU A 219 14.70 -34.50 -9.71
N ILE A 220 13.87 -33.46 -9.92
CA ILE A 220 13.24 -33.18 -11.23
C ILE A 220 14.30 -32.73 -12.26
N LEU A 221 15.25 -31.90 -11.85
CA LEU A 221 16.31 -31.39 -12.74
C LEU A 221 17.29 -32.49 -13.17
N GLU A 222 17.53 -33.50 -12.34
CA GLU A 222 18.32 -34.67 -12.71
C GLU A 222 17.58 -35.57 -13.72
N GLN A 223 16.26 -35.72 -13.58
CA GLN A 223 15.44 -36.49 -14.53
C GLN A 223 15.36 -35.81 -15.91
N GLU A 224 15.23 -34.49 -15.96
CA GLU A 224 15.21 -33.73 -17.23
C GLU A 224 16.55 -33.80 -17.98
N LYS A 225 17.68 -33.89 -17.26
CA LYS A 225 19.01 -34.04 -17.87
C LYS A 225 19.25 -35.42 -18.49
N GLU A 226 18.57 -36.46 -18.02
CA GLU A 226 18.69 -37.81 -18.61
C GLU A 226 17.87 -37.97 -19.90
N GLU A 227 16.82 -37.16 -20.11
CA GLU A 227 16.00 -37.21 -21.35
C GLU A 227 16.60 -36.39 -22.53
N GLU A 228 17.51 -35.45 -22.27
CA GLU A 228 18.12 -34.57 -23.31
C GLU A 228 19.39 -35.16 -23.97
N ILE A 229 19.51 -36.48 -24.07
CA ILE A 229 20.62 -37.14 -24.77
C ILE A 229 20.09 -38.20 -25.73
N LEU A 230 19.43 -37.81 -26.84
CA LEU A 230 19.30 -38.62 -28.06
C LEU A 230 18.90 -37.78 -29.29
N GLU A 231 19.90 -37.53 -30.15
CA GLU A 231 19.86 -37.49 -31.63
C GLU A 231 19.54 -36.16 -32.42
N PRO A 232 19.97 -36.03 -33.72
CA PRO A 232 21.16 -35.23 -34.06
C PRO A 232 20.97 -34.13 -35.14
N GLU A 233 22.05 -33.38 -35.38
CA GLU A 233 22.25 -32.32 -36.39
C GLU A 233 21.86 -32.72 -37.85
N ASN A 234 21.25 -31.77 -38.58
CA ASN A 234 21.56 -31.47 -39.99
C ASN A 234 20.87 -30.17 -40.45
N GLY A 235 21.61 -29.31 -41.15
CA GLY A 235 21.22 -27.93 -41.46
C GLY A 235 20.77 -27.62 -42.90
N LYS A 236 20.48 -26.33 -43.17
CA LYS A 236 21.08 -25.44 -44.20
C LYS A 236 20.26 -24.15 -44.42
N ALA A 237 20.98 -23.02 -44.31
CA ALA A 237 21.02 -21.76 -45.10
C ALA A 237 20.03 -21.55 -46.29
N VAL A 238 19.65 -20.36 -46.81
CA VAL A 238 19.95 -18.89 -46.70
C VAL A 238 19.04 -18.19 -47.77
N LEU A 239 18.66 -16.90 -47.64
CA LEU A 239 18.85 -15.84 -48.68
C LEU A 239 18.25 -14.45 -48.32
N ILE A 240 18.97 -13.41 -48.76
CA ILE A 240 18.94 -11.97 -48.43
C ILE A 240 18.40 -11.16 -49.63
N ALA A 241 17.79 -9.96 -49.39
CA ALA A 241 17.98 -8.67 -50.12
C ALA A 241 16.78 -7.72 -49.88
N SER A 242 16.87 -6.67 -49.05
CA SER A 242 17.45 -5.31 -49.29
C SER A 242 16.65 -4.40 -50.25
N GLY A 243 16.18 -3.27 -49.73
CA GLY A 243 15.69 -2.12 -50.52
C GLY A 243 15.63 -0.83 -49.68
N LEU A 244 16.61 0.05 -49.89
CA LEU A 244 16.74 1.40 -49.32
C LEU A 244 15.61 2.35 -49.73
N GLY A 245 15.23 3.28 -48.85
CA GLY A 245 14.47 4.49 -49.18
C GLY A 245 14.66 5.60 -48.15
N LEU A 246 15.44 6.61 -48.54
CA LEU A 246 15.93 7.76 -47.77
C LEU A 246 14.86 8.78 -47.30
N LEU A 247 15.26 9.57 -46.28
CA LEU A 247 14.94 11.00 -46.03
C LEU A 247 13.55 11.40 -45.51
N LEU A 248 13.40 11.47 -44.17
CA LEU A 248 12.57 12.47 -43.47
C LEU A 248 13.16 12.84 -42.09
N ILE A 249 14.46 13.17 -42.04
CA ILE A 249 15.13 13.71 -40.85
C ILE A 249 15.44 15.20 -41.13
N PRO A 250 14.41 16.08 -41.12
CA PRO A 250 14.51 17.26 -40.25
C PRO A 250 13.17 17.71 -39.63
N ALA A 251 12.08 16.94 -39.76
CA ALA A 251 10.79 17.24 -39.10
C ALA A 251 10.68 16.66 -37.68
N LEU A 252 11.49 15.65 -37.35
CA LEU A 252 11.45 14.97 -36.05
C LEU A 252 12.09 15.78 -34.91
N ILE A 253 13.01 16.71 -35.23
CA ILE A 253 13.75 17.48 -34.21
C ILE A 253 12.90 18.61 -33.59
N ILE A 254 11.88 19.10 -34.30
CA ILE A 254 10.99 20.16 -33.78
C ILE A 254 9.83 19.57 -32.94
N ALA A 255 9.50 18.29 -33.12
CA ALA A 255 8.42 17.63 -32.37
C ALA A 255 8.84 17.08 -31.00
N VAL A 256 10.15 16.98 -30.71
CA VAL A 256 10.65 16.34 -29.47
C VAL A 256 10.94 17.32 -28.33
N THR A 257 10.94 18.65 -28.54
CA THR A 257 11.30 19.63 -27.48
C THR A 257 10.19 20.58 -27.03
N ARG A 258 8.95 20.42 -27.51
CA ARG A 258 7.80 21.17 -26.94
C ARG A 258 7.08 20.36 -25.87
N LYS A 259 7.63 20.47 -24.65
CA LYS A 259 6.98 20.35 -23.32
C LYS A 259 5.65 19.58 -23.31
N LYS A 260 5.73 18.25 -23.39
CA LYS A 260 4.77 17.36 -22.73
C LYS A 260 5.27 17.18 -21.29
N LYS A 261 4.93 18.12 -20.40
CA LYS A 261 4.87 17.83 -18.96
C LYS A 261 3.61 17.00 -18.78
N GLN A 262 3.73 15.70 -19.09
CA GLN A 262 2.66 14.74 -18.90
C GLN A 262 2.41 14.59 -17.40
N LYS A 263 1.15 14.82 -17.02
CA LYS A 263 0.49 14.30 -15.82
C LYS A 263 1.20 13.07 -15.26
N GLU A 264 1.77 13.19 -14.06
CA GLU A 264 2.04 12.05 -13.20
C GLU A 264 0.79 11.88 -12.32
N GLU A 265 -0.03 10.88 -12.63
CA GLU A 265 -1.17 10.49 -11.79
C GLU A 265 -0.64 9.71 -10.57
N PRO A 266 -1.08 9.94 -9.34
CA PRO A 266 -0.47 9.23 -8.20
C PRO A 266 -0.62 7.70 -8.13
N GLN A 267 -1.53 7.08 -8.88
CA GLN A 267 -1.43 5.64 -9.16
C GLN A 267 -0.19 5.32 -10.01
N LYS A 268 0.15 6.18 -10.97
CA LYS A 268 1.44 6.15 -11.66
C LYS A 268 2.58 6.44 -10.70
N LEU A 269 2.47 7.37 -9.75
CA LEU A 269 3.51 7.59 -8.73
C LEU A 269 3.71 6.37 -7.81
N TYR A 270 2.63 5.69 -7.45
CA TYR A 270 2.66 4.47 -6.63
C TYR A 270 3.19 3.26 -7.43
N LEU A 271 2.76 3.13 -8.69
CA LEU A 271 3.29 2.15 -9.62
C LEU A 271 4.76 2.44 -9.94
N ASP A 272 5.17 3.70 -10.04
CA ASP A 272 6.55 4.17 -10.19
C ASP A 272 7.35 3.87 -8.92
N ASP A 273 6.76 4.02 -7.72
CA ASP A 273 7.38 3.64 -6.45
C ASP A 273 7.64 2.11 -6.41
N LYS A 274 6.64 1.29 -6.80
CA LYS A 274 6.78 -0.17 -6.91
C LYS A 274 7.83 -0.56 -7.95
N ASN A 275 7.77 0.05 -9.13
CA ASN A 275 8.70 -0.16 -10.23
C ASN A 275 10.13 0.21 -9.82
N LEU A 276 10.31 1.32 -9.10
CA LEU A 276 11.61 1.73 -8.57
C LEU A 276 12.16 0.70 -7.59
N VAL A 277 11.33 0.14 -6.71
CA VAL A 277 11.74 -0.95 -5.81
C VAL A 277 12.14 -2.20 -6.61
N ILE A 278 11.32 -2.64 -7.57
CA ILE A 278 11.64 -3.78 -8.44
C ILE A 278 12.96 -3.56 -9.19
N GLU A 279 13.13 -2.39 -9.81
CA GLU A 279 14.33 -2.04 -10.57
C GLU A 279 15.56 -1.97 -9.67
N THR A 280 15.42 -1.44 -8.46
CA THR A 280 16.50 -1.42 -7.47
C THR A 280 16.93 -2.84 -7.11
N ILE A 281 15.99 -3.76 -6.83
CA ILE A 281 16.31 -5.16 -6.53
C ILE A 281 16.99 -5.83 -7.74
N ARG A 282 16.47 -5.58 -8.95
CA ARG A 282 17.04 -6.11 -10.21
C ARG A 282 18.48 -5.65 -10.42
N ASN A 283 18.75 -4.36 -10.28
CA ASN A 283 20.08 -3.78 -10.44
C ASN A 283 21.09 -4.26 -9.39
N HIS A 284 20.61 -4.82 -8.27
CA HIS A 284 21.43 -5.44 -7.22
C HIS A 284 21.51 -6.97 -7.35
N GLY A 285 21.33 -7.51 -8.57
CA GLY A 285 21.48 -8.94 -8.83
C GLY A 285 20.23 -9.76 -8.50
N GLY A 286 19.05 -9.13 -8.46
CA GLY A 286 17.77 -9.81 -8.25
C GLY A 286 17.49 -10.20 -6.79
N SER A 287 18.44 -10.00 -5.87
CA SER A 287 18.27 -10.24 -4.43
C SER A 287 18.94 -9.15 -3.60
N ILE A 288 18.23 -8.59 -2.63
CA ILE A 288 18.77 -7.52 -1.76
C ILE A 288 18.20 -7.58 -0.34
N ALA A 289 18.97 -7.18 0.66
CA ALA A 289 18.47 -7.06 2.03
C ALA A 289 17.50 -5.89 2.15
N GLN A 290 16.34 -6.11 2.79
CA GLN A 290 15.29 -5.09 2.94
C GLN A 290 15.79 -3.79 3.60
N LYS A 291 16.78 -3.88 4.50
CA LYS A 291 17.36 -2.71 5.19
C LYS A 291 18.11 -1.74 4.26
N GLU A 292 18.54 -2.20 3.08
CA GLU A 292 19.33 -1.42 2.12
C GLU A 292 18.45 -0.61 1.19
N LEU A 293 17.24 -1.11 0.89
CA LEU A 293 16.28 -0.47 -0.01
C LEU A 293 15.94 0.99 0.37
N PRO A 294 15.75 1.38 1.64
CA PRO A 294 15.53 2.79 1.99
C PRO A 294 16.65 3.73 1.52
N GLY A 295 17.91 3.30 1.65
CA GLY A 295 19.06 4.10 1.26
C GLY A 295 19.23 4.22 -0.25
N LEU A 296 18.79 3.20 -0.99
CA LEU A 296 18.92 3.13 -2.45
C LEU A 296 17.76 3.80 -3.20
N THR A 297 16.55 3.72 -2.63
CA THR A 297 15.33 4.28 -3.23
C THR A 297 15.01 5.69 -2.72
N GLY A 298 15.58 6.10 -1.58
CA GLY A 298 15.19 7.30 -0.85
C GLY A 298 13.85 7.17 -0.11
N PHE A 299 13.24 5.98 -0.10
CA PHE A 299 11.98 5.72 0.59
C PHE A 299 12.20 5.45 2.09
N SER A 300 11.19 5.76 2.91
CA SER A 300 11.21 5.38 4.32
C SER A 300 11.17 3.85 4.49
N LYS A 301 11.66 3.35 5.62
CA LYS A 301 11.60 1.91 5.96
C LYS A 301 10.18 1.35 5.91
N ALA A 302 9.21 2.15 6.36
CA ALA A 302 7.80 1.80 6.32
C ALA A 302 7.28 1.69 4.89
N LYS A 303 7.54 2.70 4.03
CA LYS A 303 7.16 2.67 2.60
C LYS A 303 7.76 1.45 1.89
N ILE A 304 9.02 1.12 2.18
CA ILE A 304 9.65 -0.11 1.68
C ILE A 304 8.92 -1.37 2.17
N SER A 305 8.62 -1.48 3.47
CA SER A 305 7.94 -2.66 4.00
C SER A 305 6.59 -2.91 3.31
N ILE A 306 5.87 -1.83 2.99
CA ILE A 306 4.55 -1.86 2.34
C ILE A 306 4.66 -2.28 0.88
N LEU A 307 5.50 -1.59 0.10
CA LEU A 307 5.72 -1.94 -1.31
C LEU A 307 6.15 -3.41 -1.44
N LEU A 308 6.96 -3.89 -0.50
CA LEU A 308 7.38 -5.29 -0.50
C LEU A 308 6.29 -6.27 -0.06
N ASN A 309 5.31 -5.88 0.76
CA ASN A 309 4.17 -6.75 1.07
C ASN A 309 3.30 -6.93 -0.17
N GLU A 310 2.98 -5.84 -0.87
CA GLU A 310 2.15 -5.92 -2.08
C GLU A 310 2.84 -6.65 -3.23
N LEU A 311 4.13 -6.37 -3.47
CA LEU A 311 4.89 -7.10 -4.48
C LEU A 311 4.96 -8.61 -4.19
N LYS A 312 4.89 -9.01 -2.91
CA LYS A 312 4.84 -10.41 -2.49
C LYS A 312 3.45 -10.99 -2.74
N GLU A 313 2.37 -10.25 -2.41
CA GLU A 313 0.99 -10.67 -2.70
C GLU A 313 0.74 -10.84 -4.20
N GLU A 314 1.35 -10.00 -5.03
CA GLU A 314 1.33 -10.11 -6.49
C GLU A 314 2.26 -11.21 -7.04
N GLY A 315 3.00 -11.91 -6.18
CA GLY A 315 3.91 -12.99 -6.57
C GLY A 315 5.15 -12.52 -7.34
N LEU A 316 5.45 -11.21 -7.35
CA LEU A 316 6.61 -10.64 -8.05
C LEU A 316 7.91 -10.81 -7.26
N ILE A 317 7.81 -10.91 -5.94
CA ILE A 317 8.96 -11.15 -5.05
C ILE A 317 8.66 -12.22 -4.02
N ARG A 318 9.71 -12.81 -3.48
CA ARG A 318 9.69 -13.62 -2.26
C ARG A 318 10.53 -12.98 -1.17
N LYS A 319 10.15 -13.22 0.08
CA LYS A 319 10.87 -12.75 1.28
C LYS A 319 11.42 -13.97 2.02
N THR A 320 12.73 -14.08 2.12
CA THR A 320 13.38 -15.12 2.93
C THR A 320 14.04 -14.49 4.15
N PHE A 321 13.83 -15.08 5.32
CA PHE A 321 14.42 -14.55 6.55
C PHE A 321 15.89 -15.00 6.67
N ARG A 322 16.81 -14.04 6.71
CA ARG A 322 18.25 -14.31 6.89
C ARG A 322 18.76 -13.64 8.17
N GLY A 323 18.66 -14.37 9.28
CA GLY A 323 19.26 -13.99 10.57
C GLY A 323 18.47 -12.93 11.35
N ARG A 324 18.63 -11.63 11.02
CA ARG A 324 17.88 -10.51 11.63
C ARG A 324 17.18 -9.63 10.59
N GLU A 325 17.15 -10.07 9.35
CA GLU A 325 16.78 -9.24 8.22
C GLU A 325 16.09 -10.08 7.15
N ASN A 326 15.13 -9.49 6.46
CA ASN A 326 14.51 -10.11 5.31
C ASN A 326 15.40 -9.88 4.08
N LEU A 327 15.74 -10.96 3.39
CA LEU A 327 16.27 -10.94 2.04
C LEU A 327 15.08 -10.94 1.07
N ILE A 328 15.07 -9.99 0.16
CA ILE A 328 14.03 -9.80 -0.85
C ILE A 328 14.59 -10.29 -2.17
N THR A 329 13.91 -11.23 -2.82
CA THR A 329 14.34 -11.81 -4.10
C THR A 329 13.22 -11.72 -5.12
N LEU A 330 13.54 -11.31 -6.36
CA LEU A 330 12.59 -11.33 -7.47
C LEU A 330 12.25 -12.77 -7.85
N ASN A 331 10.99 -13.04 -8.19
CA ASN A 331 10.59 -14.32 -8.76
C ASN A 331 10.86 -14.31 -10.27
N GLU A 332 11.61 -15.28 -10.77
CA GLU A 332 12.10 -15.30 -12.17
C GLU A 332 10.98 -15.59 -13.20
N GLY A 333 9.75 -15.89 -12.75
CA GLY A 333 8.61 -16.25 -13.62
C GLY A 333 7.81 -15.11 -14.26
N ASN A 334 8.04 -13.83 -13.89
CA ASN A 334 7.30 -12.67 -14.44
C ASN A 334 8.20 -11.67 -15.18
N LEU A 335 9.27 -12.18 -15.83
CA LEU A 335 10.23 -11.37 -16.60
C LEU A 335 9.72 -10.93 -17.99
N GLY A 336 8.46 -11.20 -18.34
CA GLY A 336 7.82 -10.75 -19.57
C GLY A 336 6.53 -10.00 -19.28
N GLU A 337 6.42 -8.78 -19.82
CA GLU A 337 5.22 -7.92 -19.83
C GLU A 337 4.98 -7.04 -18.58
N ILE A 338 5.80 -6.01 -18.43
CA ILE A 338 5.28 -4.68 -18.08
C ILE A 338 5.86 -3.70 -19.11
N GLY A 339 5.21 -3.66 -20.28
CA GLY A 339 5.51 -2.76 -21.39
C GLY A 339 4.50 -1.63 -21.51
#